data_AF-A0A151WS44-F1
#
_entry.id   AF-A0A151WS44-F1
#
_cell.length_a   1.000
_cell.length_b   1.000
_cell.length_c   1.000
_cell.angle_alpha   90.00
_cell.angle_beta   90.00
_cell.angle_gamma   90.00
#
_symmetry.space_group_name_H-M   'P 1'
#
loop_
_entity.id
_entity.type
_entity.pdbx_description
1 polymer ?
#
loop_
_entity_poly.entity_id
_entity_poly.type
_entity_poly.pdbx_seq_one_letter_code
_entity_poly.pdbx_strand_id
1 'polypeptide(L)'
;RFEEMGFVKDRNRQDRPAIATNPDKRLNVLQSFIEDPRNSIRKVAQQHDIDPMSVHKILKKEKFYSYKIHLAQELYEDDFDRHIEFCESMILNI
;
A
#
# COMPACT_ATOMS: atom_id res chain seq x y z
N ARG A 1 -14.58 11.64 -38.61
CA ARG A 1 -13.52 11.70 -37.56
C ARG A 1 -13.50 13.03 -36.81
N PHE A 2 -13.15 14.18 -37.42
CA PHE A 2 -13.32 15.49 -36.77
C PHE A 2 -14.80 15.78 -36.50
N GLU A 3 -15.70 15.45 -37.43
CA GLU A 3 -17.14 15.61 -37.24
C GLU A 3 -17.74 14.76 -36.10
N GLU A 4 -17.06 13.68 -35.67
CA GLU A 4 -17.53 12.83 -34.57
C GLU A 4 -16.94 13.26 -33.21
N MET A 5 -15.66 13.64 -33.18
CA MET A 5 -14.91 13.86 -31.95
C MET A 5 -14.63 15.35 -31.68
N GLY A 6 -14.73 16.22 -32.68
CA GLY A 6 -14.41 17.65 -32.58
C GLY A 6 -12.92 17.98 -32.55
N PHE A 7 -12.02 17.01 -32.75
CA PHE A 7 -10.57 17.24 -32.74
C PHE A 7 -9.81 16.34 -33.72
N VAL A 8 -8.66 16.84 -34.18
CA VAL A 8 -7.79 16.18 -35.18
C VAL A 8 -6.80 15.18 -34.53
N LYS A 9 -6.73 15.14 -33.19
CA LYS A 9 -5.81 14.28 -32.44
C LYS A 9 -6.01 12.79 -32.72
N ASP A 10 -4.92 12.02 -32.58
CA ASP A 10 -4.94 10.56 -32.68
C ASP A 10 -5.84 9.90 -31.65
N ARG A 11 -6.61 8.90 -32.11
CA ARG A 11 -7.42 8.06 -31.21
C ARG A 11 -6.43 7.34 -30.30
N ASN A 12 -6.76 7.27 -29.02
CA ASN A 12 -6.01 6.43 -28.10
C ASN A 12 -5.97 5.01 -28.68
N ARG A 13 -4.76 4.47 -28.81
CA ARG A 13 -4.59 3.07 -29.22
C ARG A 13 -5.28 2.21 -28.17
N GLN A 14 -6.04 1.22 -28.61
CA GLN A 14 -6.55 0.21 -27.69
C GLN A 14 -5.34 -0.55 -27.14
N ASP A 15 -5.06 -0.34 -25.86
CA ASP A 15 -3.95 -1.01 -25.20
C ASP A 15 -4.23 -2.50 -25.03
N ARG A 16 -3.16 -3.29 -25.02
CA ARG A 16 -3.25 -4.71 -24.69
C ARG A 16 -3.78 -4.87 -23.26
N PRO A 17 -4.79 -5.72 -23.01
CA PRO A 17 -5.31 -5.93 -21.66
C PRO A 17 -4.22 -6.44 -20.72
N ALA A 18 -4.07 -5.81 -19.56
CA ALA A 18 -3.08 -6.16 -18.56
C ALA A 18 -3.54 -7.36 -17.72
N ILE A 19 -3.36 -8.57 -18.24
CA ILE A 19 -3.81 -9.83 -17.60
C ILE A 19 -3.11 -10.06 -16.24
N ALA A 20 -1.80 -9.79 -16.16
CA ALA A 20 -1.02 -10.00 -14.95
C ALA A 20 -1.26 -8.95 -13.85
N THR A 21 -1.90 -7.83 -14.19
CA THR A 21 -2.13 -6.69 -13.28
C THR A 21 -3.59 -6.26 -13.37
N ASN A 22 -4.48 -7.26 -13.48
CA ASN A 22 -5.91 -7.04 -13.49
C ASN A 22 -6.36 -6.41 -12.14
N PRO A 23 -7.56 -5.82 -12.09
CA PRO A 23 -8.07 -5.17 -10.88
C PRO A 23 -8.08 -6.09 -9.65
N ASP A 24 -8.43 -7.38 -9.84
CA ASP A 24 -8.53 -8.33 -8.74
C ASP A 24 -7.15 -8.66 -8.13
N LYS A 25 -6.14 -8.97 -8.98
CA LYS A 25 -4.77 -9.20 -8.51
C LYS A 25 -4.20 -7.95 -7.84
N ARG A 26 -4.53 -6.76 -8.36
CA ARG A 26 -4.14 -5.49 -7.71
C ARG A 26 -4.71 -5.40 -6.30
N LEU A 27 -6.02 -5.64 -6.14
CA LEU A 27 -6.68 -5.58 -4.84
C LEU A 27 -6.05 -6.56 -3.84
N ASN A 28 -5.85 -7.81 -4.26
CA ASN A 28 -5.26 -8.85 -3.40
C ASN A 28 -3.82 -8.51 -2.98
N VAL A 29 -3.00 -8.00 -3.91
CA VAL A 29 -1.65 -7.53 -3.60
C VAL A 29 -1.69 -6.41 -2.56
N LEU A 30 -2.53 -5.39 -2.75
CA LEU A 30 -2.61 -4.26 -1.81
C LEU A 30 -3.08 -4.70 -0.43
N GLN A 31 -4.08 -5.57 -0.36
CA GLN A 31 -4.58 -6.11 0.90
C GLN A 31 -3.48 -6.78 1.73
N SER A 32 -2.58 -7.55 1.09
CA SER A 32 -1.45 -8.17 1.80
C SER A 32 -0.50 -7.17 2.44
N PHE A 33 -0.33 -5.97 1.88
CA PHE A 33 0.51 -4.92 2.48
C PHE A 33 -0.25 -4.06 3.51
N ILE A 34 -1.58 -4.07 3.49
CA ILE A 34 -2.41 -3.45 4.54
C ILE A 34 -2.40 -4.34 5.78
N GLU A 35 -2.57 -5.66 5.61
CA GLU A 35 -2.57 -6.63 6.71
C GLU A 35 -1.19 -6.73 7.38
N ASP A 36 -0.12 -6.77 6.59
CA ASP A 36 1.26 -6.75 7.10
C ASP A 36 2.14 -5.85 6.22
N PRO A 37 2.39 -4.60 6.66
CA PRO A 37 3.26 -3.66 5.97
C PRO A 37 4.73 -4.12 5.85
N ARG A 38 5.14 -5.14 6.60
CA ARG A 38 6.50 -5.70 6.57
C ARG A 38 6.66 -6.82 5.54
N ASN A 39 5.60 -7.17 4.82
CA ASN A 39 5.66 -8.17 3.76
C ASN A 39 6.71 -7.80 2.69
N SER A 40 7.39 -8.82 2.18
CA SER A 40 8.32 -8.64 1.06
C SER A 40 7.60 -8.84 -0.28
N ILE A 41 8.06 -8.11 -1.31
CA ILE A 41 7.55 -8.26 -2.68
C ILE A 41 7.61 -9.73 -3.15
N ARG A 42 8.68 -10.45 -2.82
CA ARG A 42 8.85 -11.87 -3.21
C ARG A 42 7.84 -12.79 -2.52
N LYS A 43 7.58 -12.57 -1.23
CA LYS A 43 6.60 -13.36 -0.46
C LYS A 43 5.19 -13.18 -1.04
N VAL A 44 4.80 -11.93 -1.29
CA VAL A 44 3.47 -11.60 -1.87
C VAL A 44 3.35 -12.12 -3.31
N ALA A 45 4.43 -12.02 -4.10
CA ALA A 45 4.49 -12.59 -5.45
C ALA A 45 4.23 -14.10 -5.46
N GLN A 46 4.88 -14.83 -4.54
CA GLN A 46 4.67 -16.27 -4.38
C GLN A 46 3.24 -16.60 -3.91
N GLN A 47 2.72 -15.82 -2.96
CA GLN A 47 1.38 -16.05 -2.39
C GLN A 47 0.25 -15.91 -3.42
N HIS A 48 0.37 -14.96 -4.36
CA HIS A 48 -0.69 -14.65 -5.33
C HIS A 48 -0.42 -15.19 -6.74
N ASP A 49 0.67 -15.95 -6.92
CA ASP A 49 1.14 -16.43 -8.23
C ASP A 49 1.24 -15.27 -9.26
N ILE A 50 2.04 -14.27 -8.89
CA ILE A 50 2.30 -13.07 -9.68
C ILE A 50 3.80 -12.88 -9.79
N ASP A 51 4.28 -12.47 -10.97
CA ASP A 51 5.68 -12.10 -11.13
C ASP A 51 6.08 -10.96 -10.16
N PRO A 52 7.23 -11.06 -9.47
CA PRO A 52 7.67 -10.04 -8.50
C PRO A 52 7.76 -8.62 -9.07
N MET A 53 8.10 -8.47 -10.36
CA MET A 53 8.14 -7.15 -11.02
C MET A 53 6.73 -6.59 -11.20
N SER A 54 5.74 -7.45 -11.44
CA SER A 54 4.33 -7.03 -11.51
C SER A 54 3.84 -6.54 -10.15
N VAL A 55 4.17 -7.23 -9.05
CA VAL A 55 3.89 -6.75 -7.68
C VAL A 55 4.55 -5.38 -7.45
N HIS A 56 5.83 -5.22 -7.80
CA HIS A 56 6.52 -3.94 -7.68
C HIS A 56 5.83 -2.81 -8.48
N LYS A 57 5.40 -3.08 -9.71
CA LYS A 57 4.66 -2.12 -10.56
C LYS A 57 3.32 -1.72 -9.95
N ILE A 58 2.60 -2.67 -9.36
CA ILE A 58 1.34 -2.41 -8.65
C ILE A 58 1.60 -1.43 -7.50
N LEU A 59 2.54 -1.74 -6.61
CA LEU A 59 2.85 -0.90 -5.45
C LEU A 59 3.27 0.52 -5.87
N LYS A 60 4.11 0.64 -6.90
CA LYS A 60 4.54 1.94 -7.43
C LYS A 60 3.38 2.76 -8.00
N LYS A 61 2.44 2.11 -8.71
CA LYS A 61 1.27 2.78 -9.29
C LYS A 61 0.31 3.27 -8.21
N GLU A 62 0.15 2.49 -7.15
CA GLU A 62 -0.74 2.79 -6.01
C GLU A 62 -0.07 3.63 -4.93
N LYS A 63 1.19 4.05 -5.13
CA LYS A 63 1.97 4.85 -4.20
C LYS A 63 2.14 4.18 -2.82
N PHE A 64 2.23 2.85 -2.80
CA PHE A 64 2.63 2.10 -1.62
C PHE A 64 4.16 2.12 -1.51
N TYR A 65 4.66 2.72 -0.43
CA TYR A 65 6.08 2.79 -0.12
C TYR A 65 6.42 1.78 0.97
N SER A 66 7.68 1.32 0.99
CA SER A 66 8.17 0.44 2.04
C SER A 66 7.96 1.07 3.42
N TYR A 67 7.45 0.27 4.36
CA TYR A 67 7.32 0.68 5.75
C TYR A 67 8.70 0.99 6.36
N LYS A 68 8.82 2.14 7.03
CA LYS A 68 10.03 2.51 7.75
C LYS A 68 9.97 1.93 9.16
N ILE A 69 10.98 1.14 9.52
CA ILE A 69 11.07 0.58 10.87
C ILE A 69 11.33 1.73 11.84
N HIS A 70 10.42 1.89 12.81
CA HIS A 70 10.63 2.75 13.97
C HIS A 70 11.13 1.88 15.13
N LEU A 71 12.27 2.26 15.69
CA LEU A 71 12.76 1.69 16.93
C LEU A 71 12.12 2.46 18.07
N ALA A 72 11.36 1.77 18.91
CA ALA A 72 10.76 2.29 20.13
C ALA A 72 11.26 1.47 21.31
N GLN A 73 11.24 2.06 22.51
CA GLN A 73 11.51 1.34 23.74
C GLN A 73 10.43 0.26 23.94
N GLU A 74 10.85 -0.94 24.35
CA GLU A 74 9.93 -2.00 24.76
C GLU A 74 9.25 -1.59 26.08
N LEU A 75 7.93 -1.70 26.12
CA LEU A 75 7.12 -1.39 27.30
C LEU A 75 6.78 -2.68 28.03
N TYR A 76 6.92 -2.66 29.35
CA TYR A 76 6.42 -3.72 30.21
C TYR A 76 4.91 -3.54 30.46
N GLU A 77 4.24 -4.58 30.96
CA GLU A 77 2.80 -4.58 31.19
C GLU A 77 2.34 -3.40 32.09
N ASP A 78 3.12 -3.09 33.12
CA ASP A 78 2.84 -1.97 34.03
C ASP A 78 3.09 -0.57 33.41
N ASP A 79 3.86 -0.47 32.31
CA ASP A 79 4.26 0.84 31.76
C ASP A 79 3.10 1.53 31.05
N PHE A 80 2.16 0.76 30.49
CA PHE A 80 1.00 1.32 29.78
C PHE A 80 0.13 2.17 30.69
N ASP A 81 -0.22 1.66 31.87
CA ASP A 81 -1.05 2.38 32.84
C ASP A 81 -0.33 3.60 33.40
N ARG A 82 0.96 3.46 33.73
CA ARG A 82 1.79 4.58 34.22
C ARG A 82 1.94 5.70 33.21
N HIS A 83 2.07 5.37 31.92
CA HIS A 83 2.15 6.37 30.85
C HIS A 83 0.85 7.16 30.72
N ILE A 84 -0.30 6.47 30.82
CA ILE A 84 -1.62 7.13 30.77
C ILE A 84 -1.79 8.04 32.00
N GLU A 85 -1.52 7.54 33.21
CA GLU A 85 -1.61 8.32 34.44
C GLU A 85 -0.73 9.58 34.39
N PHE A 86 0.50 9.44 33.89
CA PHE A 86 1.40 10.57 33.68
C PHE A 86 0.81 11.61 32.71
N CYS A 87 0.28 11.16 31.55
CA CYS A 87 -0.34 12.04 30.57
C CYS A 87 -1.58 12.75 31.14
N GLU A 88 -2.45 12.02 31.85
CA GLU A 88 -3.64 12.58 32.49
C GLU A 88 -3.28 13.62 33.56
N SER A 89 -2.33 13.30 34.42
CA SER A 89 -1.80 14.22 35.43
C SER A 89 -1.22 15.48 34.78
N MET A 90 -0.45 15.34 33.71
CA MET A 90 0.14 16.48 33.01
C MET A 90 -0.93 17.37 32.36
N ILE A 91 -1.97 16.78 31.75
CA ILE A 91 -3.05 17.52 31.08
C ILE A 91 -3.94 18.24 32.10
N LEU A 92 -4.24 17.62 33.25
CA LEU A 92 -5.10 18.20 34.29
C LEU A 92 -4.41 19.29 35.12
N ASN A 93 -3.07 19.32 35.12
CA ASN A 93 -2.26 20.30 35.85
C ASN A 93 -1.76 21.46 34.95
N ILE A 94 -2.25 21.56 33.71
CA ILE A 94 -2.05 22.68 32.78
C ILE A 94 -3.34 23.51 32.71
#